data_AF-A0A958V1S5-F1
#
_entry.id   AF-A0A958V1S5-F1
#
_cell.length_a   1.000
_cell.length_b   1.000
_cell.length_c   1.000
_cell.angle_alpha   90.00
_cell.angle_beta   90.00
_cell.angle_gamma   90.00
#
_symmetry.space_group_name_H-M   'P 1'
#
loop_
_entity.id
_entity.type
_entity.pdbx_description
1 polymer ?
#
loop_
_entity_poly.entity_id
_entity_poly.type
_entity_poly.pdbx_seq_one_letter_code
_entity_poly.pdbx_strand_id
1 'polypeptide(L)'
;SVKENFFSATGFLEDKEGIQLTATIKKTPAKSEIEIDKGQKLQLGGSQTSFADIEGTIGIDKNTKDWEKLSFSGEMKGFKGITKGKRQTFTVHGNITADGESVGVDNISTPFGNMGLTYDIKNSRFLGNLNINQNLGPVKFIGSANMLVGSNGWYFSAGGQATPPGIGEISMGLIIGNSDYLPADVTTTLMQYAYDKNVPPTIKNGVSGMFITGRKDVPIINIPDWKIDLGVVSAAMGAKAGLDARIWMNFDSNANEYGIGAMAFAHVYFSASSITCTNFGAEARAELGAKGSYNTANGNFNLDGCGSITVGGHFEQCVPTVFAGCKWCVGTSISKSVKLDLHFDSGGNTDLSFGFGNCSKQPLSGGW
;
A
#
# COMPACT_ATOMS: atom_id res chain seq x y z
N SER A 1 -39.89 -31.83 5.48
CA SER A 1 -40.56 -33.13 5.70
C SER A 1 -40.18 -33.71 7.04
N VAL A 2 -41.12 -34.28 7.79
CA VAL A 2 -40.83 -34.97 9.05
C VAL A 2 -41.29 -36.42 8.94
N LYS A 3 -40.39 -37.34 9.21
CA LYS A 3 -40.65 -38.78 9.38
C LYS A 3 -39.96 -39.24 10.67
N GLU A 4 -40.37 -40.36 11.22
CA GLU A 4 -39.72 -40.93 12.38
C GLU A 4 -38.20 -41.05 12.12
N ASN A 5 -37.38 -40.48 13.02
CA ASN A 5 -35.93 -40.41 12.90
C ASN A 5 -35.35 -39.63 11.69
N PHE A 6 -36.16 -38.86 10.96
CA PHE A 6 -35.71 -38.04 9.84
C PHE A 6 -36.42 -36.68 9.80
N PHE A 7 -35.64 -35.61 9.89
CA PHE A 7 -36.10 -34.25 9.68
C PHE A 7 -35.31 -33.59 8.56
N SER A 8 -36.02 -32.94 7.63
CA SER A 8 -35.40 -32.08 6.64
C SER A 8 -36.23 -30.82 6.43
N ALA A 9 -35.57 -29.67 6.42
CA ALA A 9 -36.15 -28.38 6.13
C ALA A 9 -35.20 -27.59 5.22
N THR A 10 -35.75 -27.04 4.15
CA THR A 10 -35.03 -26.14 3.25
C THR A 10 -35.44 -24.71 3.58
N GLY A 11 -34.46 -23.82 3.61
CA GLY A 11 -34.64 -22.41 3.87
C GLY A 11 -33.52 -21.61 3.22
N PHE A 12 -33.38 -20.37 3.66
CA PHE A 12 -32.34 -19.47 3.17
C PHE A 12 -31.36 -19.14 4.29
N LEU A 13 -30.07 -19.18 3.96
CA LEU A 13 -29.04 -18.45 4.67
C LEU A 13 -29.05 -17.04 4.07
N GLU A 14 -29.63 -16.12 4.82
CA GLU A 14 -29.79 -14.73 4.42
C GLU A 14 -28.95 -13.85 5.33
N ASP A 15 -28.14 -12.97 4.74
CA ASP A 15 -27.57 -11.84 5.48
C ASP A 15 -28.45 -10.59 5.33
N LYS A 16 -28.22 -9.58 6.19
CA LYS A 16 -28.98 -8.32 6.17
C LYS A 16 -28.79 -7.49 4.90
N GLU A 17 -27.82 -7.85 4.06
CA GLU A 17 -27.38 -7.13 2.87
C GLU A 17 -27.83 -7.82 1.57
N GLY A 18 -28.69 -8.85 1.69
CA GLY A 18 -29.36 -9.52 0.57
C GLY A 18 -28.59 -10.68 -0.04
N ILE A 19 -27.50 -11.15 0.59
CA ILE A 19 -26.88 -12.43 0.21
C ILE A 19 -27.82 -13.55 0.63
N GLN A 20 -28.31 -14.31 -0.35
CA GLN A 20 -29.26 -15.39 -0.14
C GLN A 20 -28.74 -16.69 -0.73
N LEU A 21 -28.41 -17.65 0.13
CA LEU A 21 -28.10 -19.03 -0.27
C LEU A 21 -29.21 -19.95 0.19
N THR A 22 -29.67 -20.85 -0.68
CA THR A 22 -30.61 -21.90 -0.27
C THR A 22 -29.83 -22.97 0.51
N ALA A 23 -30.34 -23.38 1.66
CA ALA A 23 -29.71 -24.42 2.44
C ALA A 23 -30.74 -25.39 3.00
N THR A 24 -30.36 -26.65 3.07
CA THR A 24 -31.17 -27.71 3.62
C THR A 24 -30.57 -28.20 4.93
N ILE A 25 -31.31 -28.04 6.02
CA ILE A 25 -31.03 -28.68 7.30
C ILE A 25 -31.52 -30.12 7.22
N LYS A 26 -30.66 -31.08 7.58
CA LYS A 26 -30.96 -32.51 7.64
C LYS A 26 -30.59 -33.05 9.00
N LYS A 27 -31.52 -33.76 9.64
CA LYS A 27 -31.28 -34.54 10.86
C LYS A 27 -31.68 -35.99 10.59
N THR A 28 -30.71 -36.87 10.78
CA THR A 28 -30.81 -38.33 10.70
C THR A 28 -30.29 -38.93 12.01
N PRO A 29 -30.45 -40.25 12.26
CA PRO A 29 -29.83 -40.88 13.42
C PRO A 29 -28.31 -40.78 13.45
N ALA A 30 -27.68 -40.66 12.27
CA ALA A 30 -26.23 -40.68 12.11
C ALA A 30 -25.60 -39.27 12.13
N LYS A 31 -26.34 -38.23 11.71
CA LYS A 31 -25.82 -36.87 11.55
C LYS A 31 -26.92 -35.80 11.61
N SER A 32 -26.56 -34.64 12.13
CA SER A 32 -27.30 -33.38 11.98
C SER A 32 -26.38 -32.41 11.23
N GLU A 33 -26.83 -31.89 10.10
CA GLU A 33 -26.04 -31.00 9.25
C GLU A 33 -26.92 -29.94 8.57
N ILE A 34 -26.31 -28.83 8.18
CA ILE A 34 -26.86 -27.86 7.24
C ILE A 34 -26.02 -27.93 5.97
N GLU A 35 -26.63 -28.16 4.83
CA GLU A 35 -25.95 -28.23 3.53
C GLU A 35 -26.43 -27.09 2.65
N ILE A 36 -25.52 -26.33 2.04
CA ILE A 36 -25.85 -25.36 0.99
C ILE A 36 -26.21 -26.14 -0.26
N ASP A 37 -27.40 -25.89 -0.83
CA ASP A 37 -27.83 -26.63 -2.00
C ASP A 37 -26.92 -26.34 -3.20
N LYS A 38 -26.58 -27.38 -3.96
CA LYS A 38 -25.57 -27.32 -5.03
C LYS A 38 -25.98 -26.40 -6.18
N GLY A 39 -24.97 -25.89 -6.90
CA GLY A 39 -25.17 -25.13 -8.14
C GLY A 39 -25.57 -23.67 -7.92
N GLN A 40 -25.54 -23.21 -6.66
CA GLN A 40 -25.78 -21.81 -6.34
C GLN A 40 -24.61 -20.93 -6.77
N LYS A 41 -24.93 -19.66 -6.99
CA LYS A 41 -23.97 -18.62 -7.33
C LYS A 41 -24.18 -17.40 -6.45
N LEU A 42 -23.08 -16.79 -6.06
CA LEU A 42 -23.04 -15.48 -5.45
C LEU A 42 -22.37 -14.53 -6.43
N GLN A 43 -23.04 -13.43 -6.74
CA GLN A 43 -22.44 -12.37 -7.52
C GLN A 43 -21.35 -11.71 -6.65
N LEU A 44 -20.08 -11.82 -7.06
CA LEU A 44 -18.95 -11.22 -6.36
C LEU A 44 -18.16 -10.43 -7.39
N GLY A 45 -17.81 -9.18 -7.14
CA GLY A 45 -17.11 -8.33 -8.12
C GLY A 45 -18.01 -7.59 -9.13
N GLY A 46 -19.33 -7.66 -9.06
CA GLY A 46 -20.23 -7.01 -10.03
C GLY A 46 -20.79 -7.98 -11.08
N SER A 47 -21.42 -7.46 -12.14
CA SER A 47 -22.34 -8.26 -13.00
C SER A 47 -21.69 -9.38 -13.82
N GLN A 48 -20.38 -9.31 -14.07
CA GLN A 48 -19.64 -10.28 -14.89
C GLN A 48 -18.83 -11.29 -14.08
N THR A 49 -18.79 -11.15 -12.76
CA THR A 49 -17.96 -11.98 -11.88
C THR A 49 -18.83 -12.62 -10.80
N SER A 50 -18.50 -13.86 -10.43
CA SER A 50 -19.31 -14.62 -9.48
C SER A 50 -18.49 -15.68 -8.78
N PHE A 51 -18.84 -15.99 -7.54
CA PHE A 51 -18.51 -17.25 -6.90
C PHE A 51 -19.61 -18.25 -7.22
N ALA A 52 -19.34 -19.17 -8.13
CA ALA A 52 -20.32 -20.10 -8.69
C ALA A 52 -20.08 -21.53 -8.20
N ASP A 53 -21.06 -22.40 -8.42
CA ASP A 53 -21.01 -23.82 -8.08
C ASP A 53 -20.69 -24.02 -6.59
N ILE A 54 -21.35 -23.22 -5.75
CA ILE A 54 -21.14 -23.19 -4.30
C ILE A 54 -21.62 -24.50 -3.69
N GLU A 55 -20.76 -25.08 -2.85
CA GLU A 55 -21.07 -26.24 -2.02
C GLU A 55 -20.50 -26.02 -0.63
N GLY A 56 -21.28 -26.22 0.42
CA GLY A 56 -20.80 -26.07 1.78
C GLY A 56 -21.66 -26.80 2.78
N THR A 57 -21.07 -27.10 3.93
CA THR A 57 -21.72 -27.87 4.99
C THR A 57 -21.38 -27.32 6.36
N ILE A 58 -22.35 -27.38 7.27
CA ILE A 58 -22.18 -27.14 8.70
C ILE A 58 -22.57 -28.44 9.41
N GLY A 59 -21.61 -29.12 10.03
CA GLY A 59 -21.84 -30.31 10.84
C GLY A 59 -22.03 -29.97 12.32
N ILE A 60 -22.34 -31.00 13.13
CA ILE A 60 -22.17 -30.96 14.58
C ILE A 60 -20.92 -31.76 14.93
N ASP A 61 -19.99 -31.13 15.64
CA ASP A 61 -18.81 -31.79 16.18
C ASP A 61 -19.26 -32.83 17.22
N LYS A 62 -18.88 -34.10 16.99
CA LYS A 62 -19.35 -35.22 17.81
C LYS A 62 -18.79 -35.20 19.23
N ASN A 63 -17.65 -34.55 19.46
CA ASN A 63 -16.94 -34.50 20.72
C ASN A 63 -17.40 -33.30 21.57
N THR A 64 -17.51 -32.12 20.97
CA THR A 64 -17.91 -30.90 21.69
C THR A 64 -19.42 -30.71 21.75
N LYS A 65 -20.18 -31.39 20.88
CA LYS A 65 -21.63 -31.21 20.67
C LYS A 65 -22.02 -29.81 20.19
N ASP A 66 -21.05 -29.04 19.69
CA ASP A 66 -21.27 -27.73 19.10
C ASP A 66 -21.31 -27.79 17.56
N TRP A 67 -21.83 -26.73 16.95
CA TRP A 67 -21.77 -26.56 15.50
C TRP A 67 -20.33 -26.38 15.03
N GLU A 68 -19.97 -27.10 13.98
CA GLU A 68 -18.73 -26.83 13.25
C GLU A 68 -18.83 -25.48 12.54
N LYS A 69 -17.67 -24.90 12.19
CA LYS A 69 -17.62 -23.68 11.39
C LYS A 69 -18.19 -23.95 10.01
N LEU A 70 -18.99 -23.02 9.49
CA LEU A 70 -19.42 -23.08 8.10
C LEU A 70 -18.20 -23.05 7.19
N SER A 71 -18.03 -24.11 6.40
CA SER A 71 -17.07 -24.16 5.31
C SER A 71 -17.81 -24.33 4.00
N PHE A 72 -17.48 -23.49 3.02
CA PHE A 72 -18.08 -23.53 1.71
C PHE A 72 -17.02 -23.29 0.62
N SER A 73 -17.18 -23.95 -0.51
CA SER A 73 -16.27 -23.95 -1.64
C SER A 73 -17.01 -23.63 -2.93
N GLY A 74 -16.30 -23.09 -3.90
CA GLY A 74 -16.87 -22.68 -5.19
C GLY A 74 -15.81 -22.14 -6.13
N GLU A 75 -16.21 -21.78 -7.33
CA GLU A 75 -15.34 -21.27 -8.38
C GLU A 75 -15.45 -19.75 -8.54
N MET A 76 -14.32 -19.06 -8.55
CA MET A 76 -14.25 -17.64 -8.87
C MET A 76 -14.31 -17.44 -10.40
N LYS A 77 -15.51 -17.26 -10.95
CA LYS A 77 -15.74 -17.05 -12.39
C LYS A 77 -15.66 -15.56 -12.74
N GLY A 78 -15.04 -15.25 -13.89
CA GLY A 78 -14.94 -13.90 -14.44
C GLY A 78 -13.81 -13.03 -13.86
N PHE A 79 -13.16 -13.44 -12.77
CA PHE A 79 -12.05 -12.69 -12.18
C PHE A 79 -10.77 -12.77 -13.04
N LYS A 80 -10.18 -11.61 -13.32
CA LYS A 80 -8.90 -11.49 -14.04
C LYS A 80 -7.77 -12.07 -13.17
N GLY A 81 -6.93 -12.93 -13.74
CA GLY A 81 -5.75 -13.49 -13.06
C GLY A 81 -6.01 -14.71 -12.15
N ILE A 82 -7.26 -15.18 -12.05
CA ILE A 82 -7.58 -16.43 -11.35
C ILE A 82 -7.60 -17.60 -12.34
N THR A 83 -6.95 -18.72 -11.97
CA THR A 83 -6.98 -19.94 -12.77
C THR A 83 -8.40 -20.49 -12.85
N LYS A 84 -8.94 -20.61 -14.07
CA LYS A 84 -10.28 -21.19 -14.31
C LYS A 84 -10.35 -22.63 -13.77
N GLY A 85 -11.49 -22.98 -13.17
CA GLY A 85 -11.77 -24.32 -12.65
C GLY A 85 -11.10 -24.66 -11.30
N LYS A 86 -10.33 -23.74 -10.70
CA LYS A 86 -9.87 -23.92 -9.31
C LYS A 86 -10.97 -23.51 -8.34
N ARG A 87 -11.37 -24.47 -7.49
CA ARG A 87 -12.26 -24.20 -6.36
C ARG A 87 -11.49 -23.52 -5.23
N GLN A 88 -12.06 -22.47 -4.67
CA GLN A 88 -11.60 -21.79 -3.46
C GLN A 88 -12.50 -22.22 -2.30
N THR A 89 -11.92 -22.48 -1.13
CA THR A 89 -12.65 -22.87 0.08
C THR A 89 -12.52 -21.76 1.11
N PHE A 90 -13.66 -21.35 1.67
CA PHE A 90 -13.77 -20.37 2.73
C PHE A 90 -14.32 -21.03 3.97
N THR A 91 -13.72 -20.76 5.12
CA THR A 91 -14.23 -21.19 6.42
C THR A 91 -14.55 -19.94 7.23
N VAL A 92 -15.71 -19.91 7.87
CA VAL A 92 -16.15 -18.76 8.67
C VAL A 92 -15.58 -18.90 10.08
N HIS A 93 -14.60 -18.05 10.44
CA HIS A 93 -13.82 -18.18 11.69
C HIS A 93 -14.24 -17.26 12.85
N GLY A 94 -15.26 -16.41 12.74
CA GLY A 94 -15.63 -15.46 13.80
C GLY A 94 -17.10 -14.99 13.80
N ASN A 95 -17.41 -14.09 14.74
CA ASN A 95 -18.65 -13.29 14.74
C ASN A 95 -18.67 -12.43 13.47
N ILE A 96 -19.68 -12.62 12.63
CA ILE A 96 -19.93 -11.71 11.51
C ILE A 96 -20.46 -10.41 12.12
N THR A 97 -19.57 -9.42 12.32
CA THR A 97 -20.00 -8.04 12.57
C THR A 97 -20.38 -7.43 11.24
N ALA A 98 -21.67 -7.53 10.91
CA ALA A 98 -22.29 -6.79 9.82
C ALA A 98 -22.66 -5.39 10.34
N ASP A 99 -21.69 -4.48 10.36
CA ASP A 99 -21.95 -3.06 10.56
C ASP A 99 -22.16 -2.41 9.17
N GLY A 100 -23.39 -2.57 8.69
CA GLY A 100 -24.01 -1.91 7.53
C GLY A 100 -23.11 -1.52 6.35
N GLU A 101 -22.93 -2.46 5.41
CA GLU A 101 -22.24 -2.38 4.09
C GLU A 101 -20.93 -3.19 3.98
N SER A 102 -20.58 -4.01 4.99
CA SER A 102 -19.35 -4.83 4.97
C SER A 102 -19.44 -6.14 5.77
N VAL A 103 -18.85 -7.21 5.23
CA VAL A 103 -18.70 -8.52 5.91
C VAL A 103 -17.21 -8.77 6.17
N GLY A 104 -16.78 -8.63 7.42
CA GLY A 104 -15.40 -8.82 7.87
C GLY A 104 -15.16 -10.16 8.57
N VAL A 105 -13.98 -10.75 8.37
CA VAL A 105 -13.42 -11.82 9.20
C VAL A 105 -12.08 -11.35 9.75
N ASP A 106 -12.02 -11.23 11.08
CA ASP A 106 -10.81 -10.84 11.82
C ASP A 106 -10.18 -12.04 12.54
N ASN A 107 -8.91 -11.90 12.97
CA ASN A 107 -8.12 -12.93 13.65
C ASN A 107 -7.90 -14.21 12.84
N ILE A 108 -7.74 -14.10 11.52
CA ILE A 108 -7.20 -15.22 10.73
C ILE A 108 -5.73 -15.39 11.13
N SER A 109 -5.45 -16.44 11.89
CA SER A 109 -4.09 -16.79 12.31
C SER A 109 -3.28 -17.15 11.06
N THR A 110 -2.27 -16.35 10.75
CA THR A 110 -1.31 -16.64 9.70
C THR A 110 0.10 -16.73 10.29
N PRO A 111 1.05 -17.40 9.61
CA PRO A 111 2.47 -17.36 10.01
C PRO A 111 3.05 -15.93 10.06
N PHE A 112 2.34 -14.93 9.53
CA PHE A 112 2.80 -13.56 9.38
C PHE A 112 2.14 -12.56 10.36
N GLY A 113 1.15 -13.01 11.15
CA GLY A 113 0.36 -12.16 12.05
C GLY A 113 -1.15 -12.34 11.87
N ASN A 114 -1.94 -11.48 12.52
CA ASN A 114 -3.39 -11.46 12.37
C ASN A 114 -3.74 -10.76 11.05
N MET A 115 -4.41 -11.48 10.17
CA MET A 115 -4.98 -10.94 8.94
C MET A 115 -6.46 -10.58 9.17
N GLY A 116 -6.85 -9.39 8.75
CA GLY A 116 -8.23 -9.01 8.52
C GLY A 116 -8.55 -9.15 7.04
N LEU A 117 -9.72 -9.70 6.74
CA LEU A 117 -10.27 -9.76 5.39
C LEU A 117 -11.71 -9.27 5.43
N THR A 118 -11.99 -8.18 4.71
CA THR A 118 -13.31 -7.57 4.62
C THR A 118 -13.82 -7.65 3.18
N TYR A 119 -15.04 -8.13 3.01
CA TYR A 119 -15.76 -7.97 1.75
C TYR A 119 -16.57 -6.67 1.81
N ASP A 120 -16.18 -5.71 0.96
CA ASP A 120 -16.87 -4.44 0.72
C ASP A 120 -17.95 -4.70 -0.33
N ILE A 121 -19.20 -4.81 0.13
CA ILE A 121 -20.35 -5.23 -0.68
C ILE A 121 -20.69 -4.17 -1.72
N LYS A 122 -20.68 -2.89 -1.32
CA LYS A 122 -20.95 -1.73 -2.17
C LYS A 122 -20.06 -1.67 -3.40
N ASN A 123 -18.77 -1.89 -3.21
CA ASN A 123 -17.79 -1.90 -4.31
C ASN A 123 -17.50 -3.31 -4.83
N SER A 124 -18.16 -4.32 -4.28
CA SER A 124 -18.01 -5.74 -4.61
C SER A 124 -16.54 -6.19 -4.65
N ARG A 125 -15.80 -5.94 -3.57
CA ARG A 125 -14.35 -6.21 -3.53
C ARG A 125 -13.90 -6.75 -2.18
N PHE A 126 -12.86 -7.57 -2.18
CA PHE A 126 -12.15 -7.98 -0.98
C PHE A 126 -11.06 -6.96 -0.66
N LEU A 127 -10.98 -6.61 0.62
CA LEU A 127 -9.96 -5.78 1.23
C LEU A 127 -9.27 -6.61 2.31
N GLY A 128 -7.97 -6.81 2.18
CA GLY A 128 -7.17 -7.49 3.19
C GLY A 128 -6.22 -6.51 3.87
N ASN A 129 -5.98 -6.71 5.16
CA ASN A 129 -4.95 -6.00 5.91
C ASN A 129 -4.20 -6.99 6.82
N LEU A 130 -2.90 -6.80 6.95
CA LEU A 130 -2.01 -7.65 7.73
C LEU A 130 -0.95 -6.79 8.39
N ASN A 131 -0.82 -6.88 9.71
CA ASN A 131 0.33 -6.34 10.42
C ASN A 131 1.43 -7.40 10.46
N ILE A 132 2.63 -7.05 10.01
CA ILE A 132 3.79 -7.95 9.91
C ILE A 132 4.81 -7.53 10.97
N ASN A 133 5.19 -8.44 11.83
CA ASN A 133 6.35 -8.31 12.72
C ASN A 133 7.05 -9.66 12.79
N GLN A 134 7.89 -9.95 11.80
CA GLN A 134 8.48 -11.27 11.61
C GLN A 134 9.89 -11.21 11.04
N ASN A 135 10.63 -12.29 11.25
CA ASN A 135 11.88 -12.56 10.54
C ASN A 135 11.55 -13.26 9.21
N LEU A 136 11.78 -12.56 8.10
CA LEU A 136 11.68 -13.09 6.74
C LEU A 136 13.08 -13.55 6.30
N GLY A 137 13.42 -14.79 6.67
CA GLY A 137 14.78 -15.31 6.54
C GLY A 137 15.75 -14.49 7.40
N PRO A 138 16.84 -13.94 6.84
CA PRO A 138 17.81 -13.13 7.60
C PRO A 138 17.34 -11.69 7.86
N VAL A 139 16.22 -11.24 7.26
CA VAL A 139 15.74 -9.86 7.36
C VAL A 139 14.60 -9.79 8.37
N LYS A 140 14.74 -8.96 9.40
CA LYS A 140 13.59 -8.60 10.25
C LYS A 140 12.73 -7.58 9.53
N PHE A 141 11.42 -7.80 9.46
CA PHE A 141 10.47 -6.87 8.85
C PHE A 141 9.36 -6.50 9.84
N ILE A 142 9.15 -5.21 10.04
CA ILE A 142 8.07 -4.64 10.85
C ILE A 142 7.28 -3.67 9.98
N GLY A 143 6.02 -3.95 9.72
CA GLY A 143 5.21 -3.13 8.83
C GLY A 143 3.78 -3.61 8.69
N SER A 144 3.15 -3.18 7.60
CA SER A 144 1.81 -3.60 7.22
C SER A 144 1.76 -3.99 5.75
N ALA A 145 0.83 -4.87 5.42
CA ALA A 145 0.47 -5.22 4.06
C ALA A 145 -1.04 -5.09 3.88
N ASN A 146 -1.44 -4.57 2.72
CA ASN A 146 -2.82 -4.43 2.30
C ASN A 146 -3.02 -5.13 0.97
N MET A 147 -4.22 -5.65 0.77
CA MET A 147 -4.64 -6.31 -0.46
C MET A 147 -5.98 -5.74 -0.90
N LEU A 148 -6.16 -5.60 -2.20
CA LEU A 148 -7.47 -5.38 -2.81
C LEU A 148 -7.66 -6.39 -3.94
N VAL A 149 -8.85 -7.00 -4.00
CA VAL A 149 -9.27 -7.87 -5.11
C VAL A 149 -10.71 -7.56 -5.48
N GLY A 150 -10.96 -7.09 -6.70
CA GLY A 150 -12.30 -6.80 -7.21
C GLY A 150 -12.37 -6.92 -8.74
N SER A 151 -13.48 -6.49 -9.34
CA SER A 151 -13.63 -6.48 -10.81
C SER A 151 -12.71 -5.52 -11.53
N ASN A 152 -12.42 -4.38 -10.91
CA ASN A 152 -11.49 -3.39 -11.45
C ASN A 152 -10.03 -3.82 -11.32
N GLY A 153 -9.78 -5.04 -10.81
CA GLY A 153 -8.47 -5.66 -10.72
C GLY A 153 -8.03 -5.93 -9.28
N TRP A 154 -6.72 -6.07 -9.11
CA TRP A 154 -6.13 -6.44 -7.83
C TRP A 154 -4.79 -5.74 -7.61
N TYR A 155 -4.45 -5.53 -6.33
CA TYR A 155 -3.10 -5.17 -5.93
C TYR A 155 -2.78 -5.68 -4.52
N PHE A 156 -1.49 -5.83 -4.27
CA PHE A 156 -0.91 -6.04 -2.95
C PHE A 156 0.09 -4.92 -2.72
N SER A 157 -0.01 -4.26 -1.57
CA SER A 157 0.93 -3.23 -1.14
C SER A 157 1.46 -3.57 0.23
N ALA A 158 2.76 -3.39 0.46
CA ALA A 158 3.37 -3.55 1.77
C ALA A 158 4.31 -2.39 2.07
N GLY A 159 4.46 -2.06 3.34
CA GLY A 159 5.30 -0.95 3.78
C GLY A 159 5.74 -1.11 5.21
N GLY A 160 7.00 -0.80 5.49
CA GLY A 160 7.57 -0.97 6.83
C GLY A 160 9.05 -0.69 6.92
N GLN A 161 9.63 -1.12 8.04
CA GLN A 161 11.05 -1.13 8.30
C GLN A 161 11.60 -2.56 8.11
N ALA A 162 12.65 -2.68 7.31
CA ALA A 162 13.43 -3.88 7.14
C ALA A 162 14.79 -3.71 7.81
N THR A 163 15.33 -4.77 8.42
CA THR A 163 16.68 -4.77 8.99
C THR A 163 17.52 -5.90 8.40
N PRO A 164 18.10 -5.71 7.19
CA PRO A 164 19.01 -6.69 6.62
C PRO A 164 20.35 -6.75 7.37
N PRO A 165 20.98 -7.92 7.51
CA PRO A 165 22.29 -8.04 8.14
C PRO A 165 23.34 -7.19 7.43
N GLY A 166 24.17 -6.48 8.19
CA GLY A 166 25.27 -5.64 7.67
C GLY A 166 24.84 -4.30 7.06
N ILE A 167 23.55 -4.11 6.78
CA ILE A 167 23.03 -2.84 6.24
C ILE A 167 22.29 -2.04 7.33
N GLY A 168 21.70 -2.68 8.34
CA GLY A 168 20.94 -1.97 9.37
C GLY A 168 19.53 -1.61 8.89
N GLU A 169 18.87 -0.65 9.54
CA GLU A 169 17.47 -0.34 9.26
C GLU A 169 17.28 0.40 7.93
N ILE A 170 16.30 -0.05 7.14
CA ILE A 170 15.89 0.53 5.86
C ILE A 170 14.36 0.65 5.88
N SER A 171 13.84 1.83 5.53
CA SER A 171 12.42 2.01 5.24
C SER A 171 12.13 1.47 3.85
N MET A 172 11.11 0.63 3.69
CA MET A 172 10.77 0.01 2.40
C MET A 172 9.27 0.07 2.13
N GLY A 173 8.91 0.34 0.88
CA GLY A 173 7.57 0.24 0.34
C GLY A 173 7.56 -0.63 -0.91
N LEU A 174 6.53 -1.45 -1.06
CA LEU A 174 6.31 -2.33 -2.21
C LEU A 174 4.84 -2.27 -2.63
N ILE A 175 4.60 -2.28 -3.93
CA ILE A 175 3.27 -2.52 -4.49
C ILE A 175 3.40 -3.37 -5.76
N ILE A 176 2.48 -4.30 -5.95
CA ILE A 176 2.37 -5.13 -7.15
C ILE A 176 0.90 -5.36 -7.48
N GLY A 177 0.56 -5.33 -8.76
CA GLY A 177 -0.79 -5.71 -9.19
C GLY A 177 -1.13 -5.35 -10.63
N ASN A 178 -2.43 -5.50 -10.91
CA ASN A 178 -3.08 -5.11 -12.14
C ASN A 178 -4.50 -4.65 -11.79
N SER A 179 -4.68 -3.35 -11.58
CA SER A 179 -5.91 -2.69 -11.13
C SER A 179 -6.04 -1.32 -11.81
N ASP A 180 -7.22 -1.03 -12.34
CA ASP A 180 -7.54 0.28 -12.93
C ASP A 180 -7.86 1.34 -11.84
N TYR A 181 -7.91 0.90 -10.58
CA TYR A 181 -8.19 1.73 -9.41
C TYR A 181 -7.07 1.59 -8.37
N LEU A 182 -6.55 2.73 -7.94
CA LEU A 182 -5.65 2.84 -6.79
C LEU A 182 -6.06 4.04 -5.94
N PRO A 183 -6.51 3.83 -4.70
CA PRO A 183 -6.87 4.96 -3.85
C PRO A 183 -5.62 5.76 -3.43
N ALA A 184 -5.79 7.08 -3.28
CA ALA A 184 -4.67 8.03 -3.11
C ALA A 184 -3.88 7.81 -1.80
N ASP A 185 -4.54 7.27 -0.79
CA ASP A 185 -3.96 6.88 0.49
C ASP A 185 -2.91 5.78 0.35
N VAL A 186 -3.09 4.83 -0.57
CA VAL A 186 -2.11 3.76 -0.84
C VAL A 186 -0.82 4.35 -1.40
N THR A 187 -0.93 5.29 -2.33
CA THR A 187 0.25 5.98 -2.89
C THR A 187 0.96 6.79 -1.82
N THR A 188 0.21 7.49 -0.96
CA THR A 188 0.79 8.27 0.14
C THR A 188 1.48 7.37 1.16
N THR A 189 0.86 6.24 1.51
CA THR A 189 1.41 5.23 2.42
C THR A 189 2.66 4.58 1.85
N LEU A 190 2.68 4.28 0.54
CA LEU A 190 3.85 3.72 -0.13
C LEU A 190 5.01 4.73 -0.17
N MET A 191 4.70 5.98 -0.51
CA MET A 191 5.68 7.06 -0.64
C MET A 191 6.23 7.55 0.69
N GLN A 192 5.61 7.23 1.83
CA GLN A 192 6.17 7.59 3.14
C GLN A 192 7.56 6.99 3.36
N TYR A 193 7.85 5.84 2.74
CA TYR A 193 9.12 5.11 2.83
C TYR A 193 10.17 5.53 1.80
N ALA A 194 9.84 6.42 0.86
CA ALA A 194 10.75 6.96 -0.14
C ALA A 194 11.28 8.34 0.27
N TYR A 195 12.48 8.73 -0.20
CA TYR A 195 12.88 10.14 -0.17
C TYR A 195 12.15 10.91 -1.27
N ASP A 196 12.20 10.40 -2.50
CA ASP A 196 11.50 10.98 -3.63
C ASP A 196 10.05 10.51 -3.67
N LYS A 197 9.11 11.46 -3.68
CA LYS A 197 7.68 11.17 -3.54
C LYS A 197 6.98 10.94 -4.88
N ASN A 198 7.73 10.66 -5.95
CA ASN A 198 7.15 10.35 -7.25
C ASN A 198 6.96 8.86 -7.42
N VAL A 199 5.77 8.51 -7.85
CA VAL A 199 5.48 7.19 -8.37
C VAL A 199 5.73 7.15 -9.88
N PRO A 200 6.18 6.00 -10.42
CA PRO A 200 6.18 5.78 -11.86
C PRO A 200 4.75 5.81 -12.40
N PRO A 201 4.58 6.05 -13.71
CA PRO A 201 3.25 6.08 -14.35
C PRO A 201 2.43 4.82 -14.07
N THR A 202 3.10 3.68 -13.88
CA THR A 202 2.53 2.37 -13.55
C THR A 202 1.69 2.34 -12.27
N ILE A 203 1.79 3.37 -11.41
CA ILE A 203 1.15 3.44 -10.10
C ILE A 203 0.35 4.74 -9.90
N LYS A 204 0.19 5.58 -10.93
CA LYS A 204 -0.29 6.96 -10.75
C LYS A 204 -1.81 7.04 -10.52
N ASN A 205 -2.60 6.30 -11.29
CA ASN A 205 -4.08 6.29 -11.23
C ASN A 205 -4.67 4.88 -11.03
N GLY A 206 -3.80 3.88 -11.04
CA GLY A 206 -4.08 2.46 -11.00
C GLY A 206 -2.73 1.77 -10.78
N VAL A 207 -2.72 0.45 -10.77
CA VAL A 207 -1.50 -0.35 -10.67
C VAL A 207 -1.45 -1.27 -11.87
N SER A 208 -0.41 -1.18 -12.68
CA SER A 208 -0.14 -2.20 -13.72
C SER A 208 1.33 -2.51 -13.72
N GLY A 209 1.75 -3.39 -12.82
CA GLY A 209 3.16 -3.60 -12.61
C GLY A 209 3.56 -3.91 -11.18
N MET A 210 4.84 -3.67 -10.93
CA MET A 210 5.46 -3.72 -9.63
C MET A 210 6.26 -2.45 -9.41
N PHE A 211 6.29 -2.00 -8.15
CA PHE A 211 7.19 -0.96 -7.72
C PHE A 211 7.68 -1.23 -6.30
N ILE A 212 8.96 -0.97 -6.10
CA ILE A 212 9.66 -1.11 -4.84
C ILE A 212 10.43 0.18 -4.61
N THR A 213 10.33 0.73 -3.42
CA THR A 213 11.11 1.88 -2.98
C THR A 213 11.73 1.58 -1.64
N GLY A 214 12.93 2.10 -1.40
CA GLY A 214 13.61 1.98 -0.13
C GLY A 214 14.44 3.22 0.18
N ARG A 215 14.43 3.63 1.44
CA ARG A 215 15.24 4.73 1.95
C ARG A 215 16.03 4.27 3.15
N LYS A 216 17.31 4.64 3.17
CA LYS A 216 18.18 4.49 4.33
C LYS A 216 18.77 5.84 4.70
N ASP A 217 18.50 6.27 5.93
CA ASP A 217 19.18 7.43 6.49
C ASP A 217 20.57 7.02 6.98
N VAL A 218 21.57 7.83 6.63
CA VAL A 218 22.95 7.66 7.05
C VAL A 218 23.22 8.68 8.16
N PRO A 219 23.70 8.25 9.34
CA PRO A 219 24.03 9.17 10.41
C PRO A 219 25.13 10.13 9.94
N ILE A 220 24.85 11.43 9.96
CA ILE A 220 25.87 12.45 9.70
C ILE A 220 26.69 12.61 10.95
N ILE A 221 27.88 12.00 10.93
CA ILE A 221 28.90 12.18 11.96
C ILE A 221 29.35 13.64 11.84
N ASN A 222 29.13 14.47 12.87
CA ASN A 222 29.63 15.84 13.08
C ASN A 222 28.63 17.01 13.06
N ILE A 223 27.31 16.81 12.91
CA ILE A 223 26.32 17.88 13.17
C ILE A 223 25.35 17.37 14.24
N PRO A 224 25.50 17.77 15.52
CA PRO A 224 24.54 17.39 16.54
C PRO A 224 23.17 18.00 16.22
N ASP A 225 22.10 17.22 16.33
CA ASP A 225 20.74 17.75 16.40
C ASP A 225 20.59 18.46 17.75
N TRP A 226 20.69 19.78 17.77
CA TRP A 226 20.49 20.56 18.99
C TRP A 226 19.12 21.24 18.96
N LYS A 227 18.43 21.15 20.09
CA LYS A 227 17.21 21.87 20.38
C LYS A 227 17.47 22.74 21.60
N ILE A 228 17.28 24.04 21.43
CA ILE A 228 17.37 25.01 22.52
C ILE A 228 15.97 25.59 22.69
N ASP A 229 15.39 25.39 23.86
CA ASP A 229 14.10 25.99 24.24
C ASP A 229 14.32 26.91 25.44
N LEU A 230 14.26 28.22 25.20
CA LEU A 230 14.50 29.26 26.21
C LEU A 230 13.20 29.82 26.79
N GLY A 231 12.05 29.18 26.55
CA GLY A 231 10.73 29.61 27.02
C GLY A 231 10.11 30.80 26.27
N VAL A 232 10.93 31.58 25.55
CA VAL A 232 10.51 32.67 24.66
C VAL A 232 10.91 32.45 23.19
N VAL A 233 11.91 31.61 22.95
CA VAL A 233 12.39 31.21 21.63
C VAL A 233 12.78 29.73 21.68
N SER A 234 12.32 28.96 20.71
CA SER A 234 12.71 27.57 20.49
C SER A 234 13.45 27.49 19.14
N ALA A 235 14.67 26.98 19.15
CA ALA A 235 15.47 26.79 17.94
C ALA A 235 15.89 25.32 17.80
N ALA A 236 15.87 24.83 16.57
CA ALA A 236 16.31 23.50 16.20
C ALA A 236 17.20 23.60 14.96
N MET A 237 18.34 22.93 15.01
CA MET A 237 19.21 22.73 13.86
C MET A 237 19.48 21.24 13.70
N GLY A 238 19.55 20.78 12.47
CA GLY A 238 19.88 19.39 12.20
C GLY A 238 20.38 19.16 10.79
N ALA A 239 20.95 17.97 10.60
CA ALA A 239 21.41 17.51 9.30
C ALA A 239 20.97 16.07 9.08
N LYS A 240 20.49 15.77 7.87
CA LYS A 240 20.06 14.43 7.45
C LYS A 240 20.71 14.10 6.12
N ALA A 241 21.31 12.92 6.02
CA ALA A 241 21.78 12.38 4.74
C ALA A 241 21.21 10.99 4.58
N GLY A 242 21.10 10.54 3.35
CA GLY A 242 20.59 9.21 3.08
C GLY A 242 20.71 8.80 1.63
N LEU A 243 20.31 7.56 1.41
CA LEU A 243 20.19 6.92 0.11
C LEU A 243 18.73 6.52 -0.09
N ASP A 244 18.26 6.70 -1.31
CA ASP A 244 16.96 6.27 -1.81
C ASP A 244 17.20 5.39 -3.02
N ALA A 245 16.50 4.27 -3.10
CA ALA A 245 16.55 3.35 -4.23
C ALA A 245 15.14 2.93 -4.59
N ARG A 246 14.90 2.78 -5.89
CA ARG A 246 13.60 2.41 -6.43
C ARG A 246 13.76 1.50 -7.63
N ILE A 247 12.83 0.57 -7.77
CA ILE A 247 12.75 -0.36 -8.89
C ILE A 247 11.30 -0.40 -9.33
N TRP A 248 11.05 -0.37 -10.63
CA TRP A 248 9.71 -0.51 -11.18
C TRP A 248 9.69 -1.40 -12.40
N MET A 249 8.52 -1.98 -12.64
CA MET A 249 8.20 -2.77 -13.82
C MET A 249 6.77 -2.47 -14.21
N ASN A 250 6.52 -2.19 -15.49
CA ASN A 250 5.18 -2.07 -16.06
C ASN A 250 4.74 -3.42 -16.64
N PHE A 251 3.51 -3.83 -16.33
CA PHE A 251 2.84 -4.94 -17.01
C PHE A 251 1.97 -4.38 -18.15
N ASP A 252 2.57 -4.08 -19.29
CA ASP A 252 1.78 -3.78 -20.49
C ASP A 252 1.66 -5.03 -21.37
N SER A 253 0.53 -5.17 -22.03
CA SER A 253 0.18 -6.25 -22.94
C SER A 253 1.10 -6.36 -24.16
N ASN A 254 1.79 -5.29 -24.53
CA ASN A 254 2.59 -5.21 -25.76
C ASN A 254 4.10 -5.00 -25.49
N ALA A 255 4.50 -4.52 -24.31
CA ALA A 255 5.88 -4.17 -23.97
C ALA A 255 6.07 -4.00 -22.46
N ASN A 256 7.03 -4.69 -21.84
CA ASN A 256 7.35 -4.41 -20.45
C ASN A 256 8.41 -3.30 -20.38
N GLU A 257 8.15 -2.30 -19.55
CA GLU A 257 9.17 -1.32 -19.14
C GLU A 257 9.74 -1.75 -17.79
N TYR A 258 11.05 -1.78 -17.69
CA TYR A 258 11.78 -1.97 -16.43
C TYR A 258 12.52 -0.69 -16.12
N GLY A 259 12.56 -0.31 -14.85
CA GLY A 259 13.38 0.80 -14.44
C GLY A 259 13.93 0.69 -13.04
N ILE A 260 15.02 1.41 -12.83
CA ILE A 260 15.74 1.51 -11.57
C ILE A 260 16.11 2.97 -11.35
N GLY A 261 16.07 3.40 -10.11
CA GLY A 261 16.56 4.72 -9.71
C GLY A 261 17.27 4.64 -8.38
N ALA A 262 18.29 5.48 -8.22
CA ALA A 262 18.98 5.67 -6.97
C ALA A 262 19.24 7.17 -6.77
N MET A 263 19.17 7.62 -5.52
CA MET A 263 19.42 9.01 -5.16
C MET A 263 20.14 9.09 -3.82
N ALA A 264 21.22 9.85 -3.79
CA ALA A 264 21.83 10.32 -2.56
C ALA A 264 21.32 11.72 -2.26
N PHE A 265 21.03 12.00 -0.99
CA PHE A 265 20.61 13.32 -0.56
C PHE A 265 21.31 13.74 0.74
N ALA A 266 21.50 15.03 0.89
CA ALA A 266 21.88 15.68 2.14
C ALA A 266 21.00 16.91 2.34
N HIS A 267 20.47 17.07 3.56
CA HIS A 267 19.59 18.16 3.94
C HIS A 267 20.04 18.71 5.29
N VAL A 268 20.47 19.97 5.30
CA VAL A 268 20.74 20.74 6.50
C VAL A 268 19.59 21.72 6.70
N TYR A 269 19.04 21.76 7.90
CA TYR A 269 17.94 22.65 8.24
C TYR A 269 18.19 23.37 9.55
N PHE A 270 17.70 24.59 9.60
CA PHE A 270 17.60 25.41 10.79
C PHE A 270 16.16 25.93 10.86
N SER A 271 15.54 25.81 12.02
CA SER A 271 14.20 26.33 12.29
C SER A 271 14.19 26.96 13.66
N ALA A 272 13.63 28.15 13.77
CA ALA A 272 13.41 28.83 15.04
C ALA A 272 12.01 29.43 15.08
N SER A 273 11.37 29.29 16.23
CA SER A 273 10.06 29.83 16.54
C SER A 273 10.15 30.66 17.83
N SER A 274 9.31 31.69 17.95
CA SER A 274 9.24 32.53 19.13
C SER A 274 7.83 32.58 19.72
N ILE A 275 7.74 32.98 21.00
CA ILE A 275 6.48 33.26 21.68
C ILE A 275 5.70 34.43 21.05
N THR A 276 6.38 35.28 20.27
CA THR A 276 5.75 36.33 19.45
C THR A 276 5.14 35.79 18.16
N CYS A 277 5.01 34.47 18.04
CA CYS A 277 4.45 33.78 16.89
C CYS A 277 5.21 34.03 15.58
N THR A 278 6.51 34.26 15.69
CA THR A 278 7.40 34.42 14.54
C THR A 278 8.14 33.10 14.34
N ASN A 279 7.95 32.48 13.18
CA ASN A 279 8.68 31.31 12.74
C ASN A 279 9.60 31.72 11.61
N PHE A 280 10.86 31.30 11.67
CA PHE A 280 11.77 31.42 10.55
C PHE A 280 12.61 30.16 10.42
N GLY A 281 12.98 29.84 9.20
CA GLY A 281 13.87 28.73 8.95
C GLY A 281 14.68 28.92 7.70
N ALA A 282 15.82 28.25 7.68
CA ALA A 282 16.71 28.17 6.54
C ALA A 282 16.99 26.69 6.26
N GLU A 283 17.07 26.34 4.98
CA GLU A 283 17.41 25.00 4.55
C GLU A 283 18.39 25.02 3.39
N ALA A 284 19.28 24.04 3.38
CA ALA A 284 20.15 23.73 2.26
C ALA A 284 20.04 22.24 1.96
N ARG A 285 19.80 21.90 0.68
CA ARG A 285 19.66 20.53 0.21
C ARG A 285 20.60 20.30 -0.97
N ALA A 286 21.26 19.16 -0.96
CA ALA A 286 22.04 18.66 -2.10
C ALA A 286 21.50 17.28 -2.48
N GLU A 287 21.29 17.05 -3.76
CA GLU A 287 20.74 15.80 -4.29
C GLU A 287 21.59 15.35 -5.47
N LEU A 288 21.87 14.04 -5.54
CA LEU A 288 22.50 13.39 -6.67
C LEU A 288 21.71 12.13 -6.99
N GLY A 289 21.05 12.10 -8.13
CA GLY A 289 20.21 11.00 -8.59
C GLY A 289 20.70 10.42 -9.92
N ALA A 290 20.44 9.13 -10.10
CA ALA A 290 20.52 8.47 -11.39
C ALA A 290 19.29 7.57 -11.54
N LYS A 291 18.71 7.55 -12.73
CA LYS A 291 17.62 6.63 -13.10
C LYS A 291 17.90 6.01 -14.46
N GLY A 292 17.41 4.79 -14.64
CA GLY A 292 17.51 4.06 -15.88
C GLY A 292 16.21 3.35 -16.18
N SER A 293 15.86 3.27 -17.46
CA SER A 293 14.72 2.50 -17.94
C SER A 293 15.09 1.71 -19.18
N TYR A 294 14.42 0.58 -19.37
CA TYR A 294 14.58 -0.31 -20.50
C TYR A 294 13.21 -0.80 -20.98
N ASN A 295 12.95 -0.68 -22.27
CA ASN A 295 11.71 -1.12 -22.90
C ASN A 295 11.96 -2.35 -23.76
N THR A 296 11.26 -3.45 -23.46
CA THR A 296 11.49 -4.73 -24.15
C THR A 296 10.96 -4.78 -25.58
N ALA A 297 10.01 -3.93 -25.96
CA ALA A 297 9.40 -4.00 -27.30
C ALA A 297 10.28 -3.42 -28.40
N ASN A 298 11.05 -2.37 -28.09
CA ASN A 298 11.96 -1.73 -29.03
C ASN A 298 13.44 -1.95 -28.66
N GLY A 299 13.73 -2.52 -27.50
CA GLY A 299 15.09 -2.69 -27.00
C GLY A 299 15.75 -1.37 -26.59
N ASN A 300 14.97 -0.29 -26.45
CA ASN A 300 15.49 1.01 -26.10
C ASN A 300 15.81 1.07 -24.61
N PHE A 301 16.92 1.72 -24.28
CA PHE A 301 17.25 2.10 -22.92
C PHE A 301 17.42 3.61 -22.82
N ASN A 302 17.19 4.12 -21.62
CA ASN A 302 17.42 5.51 -21.26
C ASN A 302 18.10 5.55 -19.88
N LEU A 303 19.15 6.36 -19.75
CA LEU A 303 19.89 6.63 -18.53
C LEU A 303 19.95 8.13 -18.31
N ASP A 304 19.53 8.55 -17.12
CA ASP A 304 19.33 9.94 -16.77
C ASP A 304 19.98 10.23 -15.40
N GLY A 305 20.93 11.17 -15.35
CA GLY A 305 21.55 11.65 -14.12
C GLY A 305 21.07 13.06 -13.77
N CYS A 306 20.94 13.37 -12.49
CA CYS A 306 20.65 14.71 -12.01
C CYS A 306 21.48 15.04 -10.76
N GLY A 307 22.09 16.22 -10.74
CA GLY A 307 22.68 16.81 -9.55
C GLY A 307 22.01 18.15 -9.25
N SER A 308 21.58 18.40 -8.02
CA SER A 308 20.96 19.68 -7.67
C SER A 308 21.35 20.19 -6.29
N ILE A 309 21.35 21.51 -6.15
CA ILE A 309 21.53 22.21 -4.88
C ILE A 309 20.37 23.18 -4.72
N THR A 310 19.69 23.10 -3.59
CA THR A 310 18.58 23.98 -3.21
C THR A 310 18.93 24.72 -1.94
N VAL A 311 18.74 26.04 -1.94
CA VAL A 311 18.81 26.86 -0.73
C VAL A 311 17.48 27.57 -0.57
N GLY A 312 16.90 27.45 0.61
CA GLY A 312 15.60 28.01 0.93
C GLY A 312 15.58 28.69 2.28
N GLY A 313 14.64 29.62 2.41
CA GLY A 313 14.30 30.25 3.67
C GLY A 313 12.80 30.51 3.73
N HIS A 314 12.23 30.39 4.91
CA HIS A 314 10.86 30.80 5.16
C HIS A 314 10.81 31.72 6.37
N PHE A 315 9.89 32.67 6.31
CA PHE A 315 9.56 33.58 7.39
C PHE A 315 8.05 33.63 7.49
N GLU A 316 7.52 33.32 8.66
CA GLU A 316 6.09 33.31 8.94
C GLU A 316 5.84 34.08 10.24
N GLN A 317 4.90 35.00 10.18
CA GLN A 317 4.46 35.78 11.33
C GLN A 317 2.98 35.53 11.56
N CYS A 318 2.63 34.99 12.73
CA CYS A 318 1.25 34.88 13.16
C CYS A 318 0.91 35.93 14.22
N VAL A 319 -0.38 36.15 14.45
CA VAL A 319 -0.90 37.03 15.49
C VAL A 319 -1.06 36.22 16.78
N PRO A 320 -0.40 36.62 17.89
CA PRO A 320 -0.64 36.01 19.19
C PRO A 320 -2.04 36.36 19.70
N THR A 321 -2.85 35.35 20.04
CA THR A 321 -4.18 35.53 20.64
C THR A 321 -4.19 35.10 22.10
N VAL A 322 -4.81 35.92 22.95
CA VAL A 322 -4.75 35.85 24.42
C VAL A 322 -5.28 34.51 24.99
N PHE A 323 -6.07 33.75 24.23
CA PHE A 323 -6.72 32.51 24.70
C PHE A 323 -6.57 31.29 23.78
N ALA A 324 -5.95 31.41 22.60
CA ALA A 324 -5.87 30.31 21.63
C ALA A 324 -4.49 30.14 20.98
N GLY A 325 -3.45 30.79 21.52
CA GLY A 325 -2.10 30.76 20.97
C GLY A 325 -1.95 31.58 19.68
N CYS A 326 -1.04 31.18 18.80
CA CYS A 326 -0.74 31.86 17.54
C CYS A 326 -1.81 31.55 16.47
N LYS A 327 -2.46 32.58 15.91
CA LYS A 327 -3.44 32.45 14.82
C LYS A 327 -3.19 33.50 13.73
N TRP A 328 -3.73 33.27 12.53
CA TRP A 328 -3.65 34.21 11.39
C TRP A 328 -2.20 34.47 10.98
N CYS A 329 -1.57 33.44 10.42
CA CYS A 329 -0.21 33.48 9.96
C CYS A 329 -0.12 34.07 8.55
N VAL A 330 0.81 35.01 8.36
CA VAL A 330 1.22 35.48 7.05
C VAL A 330 2.71 35.19 6.93
N GLY A 331 3.07 34.43 5.90
CA GLY A 331 4.45 34.04 5.66
C GLY A 331 4.85 34.20 4.22
N THR A 332 6.15 34.37 4.03
CA THR A 332 6.81 34.31 2.74
C THR A 332 7.89 33.24 2.79
N SER A 333 8.03 32.51 1.70
CA SER A 333 9.09 31.53 1.55
C SER A 333 9.77 31.76 0.22
N ILE A 334 11.10 31.75 0.23
CA ILE A 334 11.92 31.74 -0.97
C ILE A 334 12.68 30.42 -1.01
N SER A 335 12.63 29.75 -2.15
CA SER A 335 13.48 28.60 -2.43
C SER A 335 14.07 28.79 -3.81
N LYS A 336 15.39 28.67 -3.92
CA LYS A 336 16.13 28.75 -5.17
C LYS A 336 16.93 27.47 -5.32
N SER A 337 16.78 26.84 -6.47
CA SER A 337 17.41 25.57 -6.77
C SER A 337 18.02 25.60 -8.16
N VAL A 338 19.23 25.08 -8.26
CA VAL A 338 19.93 24.86 -9.53
C VAL A 338 20.15 23.37 -9.71
N LYS A 339 19.98 22.90 -10.94
CA LYS A 339 20.19 21.50 -11.32
C LYS A 339 21.08 21.38 -12.56
N LEU A 340 21.77 20.25 -12.61
CA LEU A 340 22.52 19.75 -13.74
C LEU A 340 21.91 18.40 -14.11
N ASP A 341 21.50 18.27 -15.37
CA ASP A 341 20.90 17.06 -15.91
C ASP A 341 21.84 16.45 -16.95
N LEU A 342 21.90 15.12 -16.94
CA LEU A 342 22.67 14.29 -17.85
C LEU A 342 21.71 13.27 -18.46
N HIS A 343 21.76 13.09 -19.77
CA HIS A 343 20.93 12.12 -20.49
C HIS A 343 21.78 11.26 -21.42
N PHE A 344 21.47 9.98 -21.51
CA PHE A 344 22.06 9.04 -22.46
C PHE A 344 21.06 7.95 -22.85
N ASP A 345 20.90 7.69 -24.15
CA ASP A 345 19.94 6.71 -24.66
C ASP A 345 20.53 5.68 -25.65
N SER A 346 19.70 4.70 -26.03
CA SER A 346 20.04 3.66 -27.00
C SER A 346 20.26 4.15 -28.44
N GLY A 347 19.84 5.38 -28.76
CA GLY A 347 20.13 6.05 -30.02
C GLY A 347 21.52 6.69 -30.06
N GLY A 348 22.24 6.69 -28.93
CA GLY A 348 23.51 7.39 -28.76
C GLY A 348 23.35 8.89 -28.52
N ASN A 349 22.13 9.35 -28.22
CA ASN A 349 21.91 10.75 -27.85
C ASN A 349 22.52 10.98 -26.47
N THR A 350 23.23 12.09 -26.33
CA THR A 350 23.79 12.57 -25.06
C THR A 350 23.40 14.02 -24.87
N ASP A 351 22.85 14.36 -23.71
CA ASP A 351 22.54 15.74 -23.35
C ASP A 351 23.16 16.08 -21.99
N LEU A 352 23.62 17.33 -21.87
CA LEU A 352 24.05 17.95 -20.63
C LEU A 352 23.35 19.31 -20.55
N SER A 353 22.45 19.47 -19.59
CA SER A 353 21.71 20.71 -19.42
C SER A 353 21.81 21.25 -18.00
N PHE A 354 21.83 22.59 -17.91
CA PHE A 354 21.82 23.31 -16.66
C PHE A 354 20.50 24.06 -16.55
N GLY A 355 19.85 23.97 -15.39
CA GLY A 355 18.53 24.55 -15.20
C GLY A 355 18.26 24.97 -13.77
N PHE A 356 17.07 25.54 -13.57
CA PHE A 356 16.51 25.75 -12.24
C PHE A 356 15.60 24.58 -11.87
N GLY A 357 15.71 24.09 -10.65
CA GLY A 357 14.97 22.91 -10.19
C GLY A 357 15.79 22.02 -9.27
N ASN A 358 15.17 20.93 -8.83
CA ASN A 358 15.74 19.90 -7.96
C ASN A 358 15.57 18.51 -8.58
N CYS A 359 16.33 17.54 -8.08
CA CYS A 359 16.30 16.15 -8.57
C CYS A 359 15.19 15.32 -7.91
N SER A 360 14.69 15.71 -6.74
CA SER A 360 13.47 15.12 -6.19
C SER A 360 12.23 15.75 -6.82
N LYS A 361 11.10 15.02 -6.80
CA LYS A 361 9.78 15.48 -7.32
C LYS A 361 9.66 15.59 -8.86
N GLN A 362 10.57 14.96 -9.61
CA GLN A 362 10.48 14.84 -11.07
C GLN A 362 9.81 13.53 -11.53
N PRO A 363 9.09 13.53 -12.67
CA PRO A 363 8.49 12.33 -13.22
C PRO A 363 9.52 11.21 -13.43
N LEU A 364 9.14 9.99 -13.08
CA LEU A 364 10.00 8.82 -13.25
C LEU A 364 10.11 8.35 -14.71
N SER A 365 9.09 8.65 -15.52
CA SER A 365 9.12 8.44 -16.98
C SER A 365 9.42 9.75 -17.70
N GLY A 366 10.43 9.74 -18.59
CA GLY A 366 10.91 10.91 -19.34
C GLY A 366 12.25 11.45 -18.82
N GLY A 367 12.90 12.31 -19.61
CA GLY A 367 14.12 13.02 -19.21
C GLY A 367 13.90 13.93 -18.00
N TRP A 368 15.00 14.41 -17.40
CA TRP A 368 14.98 15.31 -16.24
C TRP A 368 14.52 16.73 -16.54
#